data_AF-A0A432HCM7-F1
#
_entry.id   AF-A0A432HCM7-F1
#
_cell.length_a   1.000
_cell.length_b   1.000
_cell.length_c   1.000
_cell.angle_alpha   90.00
_cell.angle_beta   90.00
_cell.angle_gamma   90.00
#
_symmetry.space_group_name_H-M   'P 1'
#
loop_
_entity.id
_entity.type
_entity.pdbx_description
1 polymer ?
#
loop_
_entity_poly.entity_id
_entity_poly.type
_entity_poly.pdbx_seq_one_letter_code
_entity_poly.pdbx_strand_id
1 'polypeptide(L)'
;MEEKAEGTFKCPACGGEAELFIEETPEGPEKVGTLICKDCGAKEVVTLEDVKDERLEAVKIAVNAERDAFLFYRDAAEKSTNPRGKDMFQQLSAFEIEHYKKMIHLYLSLKNENKWIRYTGAGELKAQNRIEGSKGGYETKDDDIQALKTAIAKEGEAAEFYREMAEKTEDPMGKEMFLKLVEEEETHRRLLNDQYYALQNQGEWMWGD
;
A
#
# COMPACT_ATOMS: atom_id res chain seq x y z
N MET A 1 3.69 2.26 -15.30
CA MET A 1 4.31 3.60 -15.37
C MET A 1 5.50 3.58 -14.40
N GLU A 2 6.54 4.39 -14.61
CA GLU A 2 7.65 4.49 -13.65
C GLU A 2 7.44 5.75 -12.81
N GLU A 3 7.42 5.60 -11.50
CA GLU A 3 7.26 6.72 -10.57
C GLU A 3 8.46 6.83 -9.63
N LYS A 4 8.90 8.06 -9.38
CA LYS A 4 10.02 8.33 -8.47
C LYS A 4 9.57 8.11 -7.02
N ALA A 5 10.25 7.22 -6.31
CA ALA A 5 9.99 6.99 -4.90
C ALA A 5 10.60 8.10 -4.03
N GLU A 6 9.87 8.49 -2.98
CA GLU A 6 10.41 9.38 -1.96
C GLU A 6 11.31 8.63 -0.97
N GLY A 7 12.51 9.16 -0.74
CA GLY A 7 13.46 8.61 0.23
C GLY A 7 14.90 8.97 -0.10
N THR A 8 15.81 8.57 0.79
CA THR A 8 17.25 8.69 0.56
C THR A 8 17.79 7.31 0.22
N PHE A 9 18.26 7.12 -1.01
CA PHE A 9 18.84 5.86 -1.47
C PHE A 9 20.33 6.03 -1.72
N LYS A 10 21.10 4.97 -1.49
CA LYS A 10 22.53 4.95 -1.80
C LYS A 10 22.81 4.09 -3.01
N CYS A 11 23.73 4.56 -3.84
CA CYS A 11 24.26 3.81 -4.95
C CYS A 11 25.17 2.68 -4.44
N PRO A 12 24.89 1.41 -4.76
CA PRO A 12 25.76 0.30 -4.36
C PRO A 12 27.13 0.32 -5.04
N ALA A 13 27.27 0.99 -6.19
CA ALA A 13 28.53 1.05 -6.94
C ALA A 13 29.55 2.06 -6.37
N CYS A 14 29.10 3.24 -5.91
CA CYS A 14 30.00 4.30 -5.43
C CYS A 14 29.69 4.85 -4.04
N GLY A 15 28.58 4.43 -3.42
CA GLY A 15 28.10 4.93 -2.13
C GLY A 15 27.43 6.31 -2.17
N GLY A 16 27.39 6.96 -3.34
CA GLY A 16 26.75 8.25 -3.59
C GLY A 16 25.23 8.22 -3.53
N GLU A 17 24.58 9.38 -3.66
CA GLU A 17 23.11 9.44 -3.66
C GLU A 17 22.52 8.78 -4.90
N ALA A 18 21.37 8.11 -4.73
CA ALA A 18 20.60 7.52 -5.80
C ALA A 18 19.11 7.91 -5.70
N GLU A 19 18.43 7.85 -6.84
CA GLU A 19 16.99 7.99 -6.96
C GLU A 19 16.40 6.64 -7.35
N LEU A 20 15.32 6.24 -6.67
CA LEU A 20 14.60 5.01 -6.98
C LEU A 20 13.41 5.35 -7.88
N PHE A 21 13.29 4.65 -9.01
CA PHE A 21 12.14 4.68 -9.90
C PHE A 21 11.44 3.33 -9.80
N ILE A 22 10.23 3.32 -9.25
CA ILE A 22 9.44 2.12 -9.03
C ILE A 22 8.60 1.84 -10.27
N GLU A 23 8.62 0.58 -10.69
CA GLU A 23 7.85 0.11 -11.83
C GLU A 23 6.48 -0.37 -11.35
N GLU A 24 5.43 0.32 -11.77
CA GLU A 24 4.05 -0.10 -11.55
C GLU A 24 3.69 -1.18 -12.59
N THR A 25 4.09 -2.44 -12.35
CA THR A 25 3.79 -3.55 -13.26
C THR A 25 2.85 -4.58 -12.62
N PRO A 26 1.97 -5.21 -13.41
CA PRO A 26 1.23 -6.40 -13.00
C PRO A 26 2.10 -7.67 -12.96
N GLU A 27 3.31 -7.59 -13.50
CA GLU A 27 4.23 -8.73 -13.65
C GLU A 27 4.98 -8.94 -12.32
N GLY A 28 5.06 -10.21 -11.90
CA GLY A 28 5.46 -10.64 -10.56
C GLY A 28 6.85 -10.17 -10.05
N PRO A 29 7.21 -10.58 -8.83
CA PRO A 29 7.97 -9.77 -7.87
C PRO A 29 9.49 -9.69 -8.09
N GLU A 30 10.02 -10.07 -9.24
CA GLU A 30 11.46 -10.09 -9.42
C GLU A 30 12.03 -8.70 -9.67
N LYS A 31 11.31 -7.79 -10.34
CA LYS A 31 11.80 -6.45 -10.66
C LYS A 31 10.82 -5.40 -10.16
N VAL A 32 11.22 -4.66 -9.12
CA VAL A 32 10.36 -3.65 -8.47
C VAL A 32 10.73 -2.23 -8.88
N GLY A 33 11.88 -2.03 -9.50
CA GLY A 33 12.28 -0.72 -9.99
C GLY A 33 13.74 -0.63 -10.40
N THR A 34 14.21 0.60 -10.61
CA THR A 34 15.60 0.91 -10.95
C THR A 34 16.12 2.03 -10.06
N LEU A 35 17.27 1.80 -9.42
CA LEU A 35 18.07 2.82 -8.77
C LEU A 35 18.96 3.52 -9.80
N ILE A 36 18.95 4.84 -9.82
CA ILE A 36 19.81 5.66 -10.68
C ILE A 36 20.68 6.56 -9.79
N CYS A 37 21.99 6.35 -9.82
CA CYS A 37 22.93 7.17 -9.06
C CYS A 37 23.07 8.57 -9.66
N LYS A 38 22.99 9.60 -8.81
CA LYS A 38 23.20 10.99 -9.19
C LYS A 38 24.66 11.33 -9.47
N ASP A 39 25.60 10.62 -8.84
CA ASP A 39 27.03 10.94 -8.88
C ASP A 39 27.75 10.23 -10.02
N CYS A 40 27.57 8.91 -10.17
CA CYS A 40 28.27 8.11 -11.18
C CYS A 40 27.39 7.65 -12.35
N GLY A 41 26.08 7.92 -12.30
CA GLY A 41 25.12 7.52 -13.35
C GLY A 41 24.85 6.02 -13.43
N ALA A 42 25.37 5.22 -12.49
CA ALA A 42 25.09 3.79 -12.43
C ALA A 42 23.58 3.54 -12.31
N LYS A 43 23.11 2.56 -13.08
CA LYS A 43 21.73 2.09 -13.04
C LYS A 43 21.72 0.67 -12.51
N GLU A 44 20.95 0.44 -11.46
CA GLU A 44 20.83 -0.86 -10.82
C GLU A 44 19.37 -1.26 -10.76
N VAL A 45 19.07 -2.43 -11.33
CA VAL A 45 17.73 -3.00 -11.26
C VAL A 45 17.52 -3.53 -9.85
N VAL A 46 16.43 -3.10 -9.22
CA VAL A 46 16.06 -3.56 -7.88
C VAL A 46 15.23 -4.82 -7.99
N THR A 47 15.73 -5.88 -7.38
CA THR A 47 15.07 -7.18 -7.31
C THR A 47 14.87 -7.64 -5.87
N LEU A 48 13.77 -8.35 -5.64
CA LEU A 48 13.48 -9.01 -4.37
C LEU A 48 14.13 -10.40 -4.38
N GLU A 49 15.34 -10.49 -3.85
CA GLU A 49 16.17 -11.70 -3.87
C GLU A 49 15.73 -12.69 -2.78
N ASP A 50 15.87 -13.98 -3.04
CA ASP A 50 15.75 -15.00 -2.00
C ASP A 50 16.94 -14.91 -1.04
N VAL A 51 16.66 -14.44 0.17
CA VAL A 51 17.67 -14.21 1.20
C VAL A 51 17.39 -15.12 2.39
N LYS A 52 18.37 -15.21 3.31
CA LYS A 52 18.22 -16.01 4.55
C LYS A 52 17.91 -15.13 5.76
N ASP A 53 17.71 -13.83 5.55
CA ASP A 53 17.38 -12.88 6.60
C ASP A 53 15.85 -12.82 6.73
N GLU A 54 15.33 -13.35 7.83
CA GLU A 54 13.90 -13.42 8.10
C GLU A 54 13.22 -12.04 8.03
N ARG A 55 13.95 -10.95 8.34
CA ARG A 55 13.41 -9.58 8.22
C ARG A 55 13.22 -9.19 6.77
N LEU A 56 14.17 -9.53 5.91
CA LEU A 56 14.06 -9.24 4.48
C LEU A 56 12.98 -10.10 3.82
N GLU A 57 12.85 -11.38 4.23
CA GLU A 57 11.75 -12.24 3.77
C GLU A 57 10.38 -11.69 4.18
N ALA A 58 10.23 -11.23 5.42
CA ALA A 58 9.02 -10.56 5.89
C ALA A 58 8.71 -9.30 5.08
N VAL A 59 9.69 -8.44 4.85
CA VAL A 59 9.50 -7.22 4.06
C VAL A 59 9.18 -7.56 2.60
N LYS A 60 9.76 -8.61 2.01
CA LYS A 60 9.38 -9.08 0.66
C LYS A 60 7.91 -9.50 0.60
N ILE A 61 7.41 -10.19 1.62
CA ILE A 61 5.99 -10.55 1.71
C ILE A 61 5.13 -9.28 1.77
N ALA A 62 5.52 -8.30 2.59
CA ALA A 62 4.84 -7.00 2.67
C ALA A 62 4.81 -6.29 1.31
N VAL A 63 5.96 -6.14 0.64
CA VAL A 63 6.05 -5.53 -0.71
C VAL A 63 5.05 -6.17 -1.68
N ASN A 64 4.92 -7.50 -1.66
CA ASN A 64 3.98 -8.18 -2.54
C ASN A 64 2.52 -7.97 -2.14
N ALA A 65 2.22 -8.01 -0.85
CA ALA A 65 0.87 -7.76 -0.33
C ALA A 65 0.40 -6.34 -0.71
N GLU A 66 1.25 -5.33 -0.53
CA GLU A 66 0.94 -3.94 -0.87
C GLU A 66 0.73 -3.73 -2.36
N ARG A 67 1.59 -4.34 -3.20
CA ARG A 67 1.39 -4.32 -4.65
C ARG A 67 0.05 -4.94 -5.03
N ASP A 68 -0.26 -6.10 -4.47
CA ASP A 68 -1.48 -6.84 -4.80
C ASP A 68 -2.73 -6.06 -4.34
N ALA A 69 -2.66 -5.35 -3.20
CA ALA A 69 -3.71 -4.45 -2.73
C ALA A 69 -3.87 -3.24 -3.66
N PHE A 70 -2.77 -2.57 -4.04
CA PHE A 70 -2.76 -1.49 -5.03
C PHE A 70 -3.44 -1.88 -6.34
N LEU A 71 -3.04 -3.02 -6.92
CA LEU A 71 -3.58 -3.52 -8.19
C LEU A 71 -5.04 -3.91 -8.06
N PHE A 72 -5.42 -4.52 -6.93
CA PHE A 72 -6.80 -4.86 -6.64
C PHE A 72 -7.69 -3.61 -6.58
N TYR A 73 -7.29 -2.58 -5.85
CA TYR A 73 -8.08 -1.35 -5.75
C TYR A 73 -8.17 -0.59 -7.07
N ARG A 74 -7.08 -0.57 -7.85
CA ARG A 74 -7.10 0.00 -9.20
C ARG A 74 -8.12 -0.70 -10.10
N ASP A 75 -8.13 -2.03 -10.09
CA ASP A 75 -9.08 -2.85 -10.86
C ASP A 75 -10.53 -2.67 -10.36
N ALA A 76 -10.74 -2.60 -9.05
CA ALA A 76 -12.04 -2.32 -8.45
C ALA A 76 -12.57 -0.93 -8.86
N ALA A 77 -11.72 0.09 -8.89
CA ALA A 77 -12.06 1.42 -9.36
C ALA A 77 -12.44 1.46 -10.85
N GLU A 78 -11.78 0.67 -11.69
CA GLU A 78 -12.10 0.57 -13.13
C GLU A 78 -13.44 -0.12 -13.38
N LYS A 79 -13.76 -1.13 -12.56
CA LYS A 79 -15.00 -1.93 -12.68
C LYS A 79 -16.21 -1.26 -12.04
N SER A 80 -16.01 -0.45 -11.00
CA SER A 80 -17.12 0.22 -10.32
C SER A 80 -17.77 1.24 -11.25
N THR A 81 -19.09 1.12 -11.41
CA THR A 81 -19.88 2.07 -12.19
C THR A 81 -20.42 3.22 -11.36
N ASN A 82 -20.35 3.12 -10.02
CA ASN A 82 -20.75 4.21 -9.15
C ASN A 82 -19.59 5.21 -9.01
N PRO A 83 -19.79 6.52 -9.30
CA PRO A 83 -18.72 7.51 -9.17
C PRO A 83 -18.10 7.58 -7.77
N ARG A 84 -18.89 7.38 -6.70
CA ARG A 84 -18.41 7.39 -5.31
C ARG A 84 -17.60 6.14 -4.98
N GLY A 85 -18.08 4.97 -5.40
CA GLY A 85 -17.34 3.71 -5.25
C GLY A 85 -16.01 3.74 -6.01
N LYS A 86 -16.04 4.26 -7.24
CA LYS A 86 -14.84 4.50 -8.05
C LYS A 86 -13.86 5.43 -7.34
N ASP A 87 -14.31 6.58 -6.84
CA ASP A 87 -13.45 7.53 -6.12
C ASP A 87 -12.82 6.89 -4.88
N MET A 88 -13.58 6.13 -4.08
CA MET A 88 -13.06 5.41 -2.92
C MET A 88 -11.94 4.45 -3.29
N PHE A 89 -12.17 3.58 -4.27
CA PHE A 89 -11.17 2.62 -4.69
C PHE A 89 -9.95 3.30 -5.32
N GLN A 90 -10.11 4.45 -5.99
CA GLN A 90 -8.98 5.25 -6.49
C GLN A 90 -8.14 5.82 -5.34
N GLN A 91 -8.79 6.33 -4.28
CA GLN A 91 -8.08 6.82 -3.11
C GLN A 91 -7.33 5.69 -2.40
N LEU A 92 -7.98 4.54 -2.13
CA LEU A 92 -7.32 3.37 -1.54
C LEU A 92 -6.15 2.88 -2.39
N SER A 93 -6.31 2.80 -3.72
CA SER A 93 -5.20 2.45 -4.62
C SER A 93 -4.02 3.43 -4.48
N ALA A 94 -4.29 4.73 -4.31
CA ALA A 94 -3.25 5.73 -4.08
C ALA A 94 -2.58 5.61 -2.69
N PHE A 95 -3.24 5.02 -1.68
CA PHE A 95 -2.62 4.70 -0.40
C PHE A 95 -1.71 3.48 -0.50
N GLU A 96 -2.20 2.38 -1.07
CA GLU A 96 -1.43 1.13 -1.13
C GLU A 96 -0.18 1.25 -2.02
N ILE A 97 -0.20 2.11 -3.04
CA ILE A 97 1.02 2.37 -3.82
C ILE A 97 2.09 3.06 -2.96
N GLU A 98 1.71 3.92 -2.01
CA GLU A 98 2.67 4.53 -1.09
C GLU A 98 3.21 3.51 -0.09
N HIS A 99 2.37 2.64 0.48
CA HIS A 99 2.84 1.52 1.28
C HIS A 99 3.85 0.65 0.52
N TYR A 100 3.52 0.26 -0.72
CA TYR A 100 4.40 -0.49 -1.62
C TYR A 100 5.77 0.18 -1.79
N LYS A 101 5.78 1.48 -2.10
CA LYS A 101 7.01 2.27 -2.26
C LYS A 101 7.85 2.29 -0.97
N LYS A 102 7.21 2.46 0.20
CA LYS A 102 7.90 2.49 1.50
C LYS A 102 8.43 1.11 1.89
N MET A 103 7.75 0.02 1.55
CA MET A 103 8.26 -1.34 1.77
C MET A 103 9.49 -1.64 0.92
N ILE A 104 9.54 -1.19 -0.34
CA ILE A 104 10.75 -1.32 -1.18
C ILE A 104 11.91 -0.50 -0.60
N HIS A 105 11.64 0.71 -0.12
CA HIS A 105 12.66 1.52 0.55
C HIS A 105 13.19 0.84 1.81
N LEU A 106 12.30 0.28 2.64
CA LEU A 106 12.71 -0.49 3.82
C LEU A 106 13.58 -1.68 3.43
N TYR A 107 13.16 -2.46 2.42
CA TYR A 107 13.91 -3.61 1.92
C TYR A 107 15.33 -3.22 1.50
N LEU A 108 15.47 -2.15 0.69
CA LEU A 108 16.77 -1.65 0.24
C LEU A 108 17.64 -1.15 1.41
N SER A 109 17.03 -0.44 2.37
CA SER A 109 17.76 0.07 3.54
C SER A 109 18.26 -1.06 4.45
N LEU A 110 17.44 -2.07 4.69
CA LEU A 110 17.84 -3.25 5.44
C LEU A 110 18.90 -4.07 4.69
N LYS A 111 18.73 -4.29 3.38
CA LYS A 111 19.68 -5.06 2.56
C LYS A 111 21.05 -4.40 2.47
N ASN A 112 21.09 -3.10 2.19
CA ASN A 112 22.33 -2.39 1.86
C ASN A 112 22.99 -1.73 3.07
N GLU A 113 22.21 -1.34 4.08
CA GLU A 113 22.71 -0.60 5.24
C GLU A 113 22.39 -1.25 6.58
N ASN A 114 21.57 -2.31 6.60
CA ASN A 114 21.05 -2.93 7.82
C ASN A 114 20.39 -1.91 8.76
N LYS A 115 19.59 -1.00 8.19
CA LYS A 115 18.89 0.07 8.93
C LYS A 115 17.40 0.05 8.68
N TRP A 116 16.65 0.34 9.74
CA TRP A 116 15.24 0.69 9.65
C TRP A 116 15.09 2.12 9.15
N ILE A 117 14.06 2.33 8.33
CA ILE A 117 13.68 3.67 7.87
C ILE A 117 12.70 4.29 8.87
N ARG A 118 12.74 5.62 9.02
CA ARG A 118 11.68 6.33 9.73
C ARG A 118 10.43 6.32 8.86
N TYR A 119 9.35 5.75 9.37
CA TYR A 119 8.04 5.76 8.74
C TYR A 119 7.12 6.75 9.46
N THR A 120 6.49 7.65 8.72
CA THR A 120 5.59 8.67 9.28
C THR A 120 4.14 8.51 8.81
N GLY A 121 3.83 7.38 8.19
CA GLY A 121 2.55 7.09 7.54
C GLY A 121 2.52 7.43 6.04
N ALA A 122 1.60 6.81 5.30
CA ALA A 122 1.34 7.05 3.88
C ALA A 122 0.34 8.20 3.64
N GLY A 123 -0.14 8.84 4.71
CA GLY A 123 -1.09 9.94 4.68
C GLY A 123 -2.30 9.64 5.56
N GLU A 124 -3.39 10.37 5.38
CA GLU A 124 -4.68 10.05 6.02
C GLU A 124 -5.74 9.94 4.93
N LEU A 125 -6.44 8.80 4.86
CA LEU A 125 -7.75 8.76 4.22
C LEU A 125 -8.64 9.70 5.03
N LYS A 126 -8.94 10.87 4.49
CA LYS A 126 -9.90 11.77 5.11
C LYS A 126 -11.23 11.05 5.06
N ALA A 127 -11.70 10.58 6.22
CA ALA A 127 -13.08 10.18 6.39
C ALA A 127 -13.94 11.37 5.99
N GLN A 128 -14.47 11.35 4.77
CA GLN A 128 -15.33 12.40 4.28
C GLN A 128 -16.57 12.47 5.17
N ASN A 129 -17.08 13.68 5.38
CA ASN A 129 -18.22 13.89 6.26
C ASN A 129 -19.37 13.01 5.79
N ARG A 130 -19.98 12.26 6.71
CA ARG A 130 -21.20 11.49 6.45
C ARG A 130 -22.26 12.44 5.87
N ILE A 131 -22.51 12.37 4.57
CA ILE A 131 -23.54 13.20 3.94
C ILE A 131 -24.89 12.65 4.36
N GLU A 132 -25.55 13.30 5.33
CA GLU A 132 -26.95 13.04 5.58
C GLU A 132 -27.78 13.58 4.40
N GLY A 133 -28.32 12.66 3.58
CA GLY A 133 -29.41 12.99 2.65
C GLY A 133 -29.06 13.05 1.16
N SER A 134 -28.26 12.14 0.63
CA SER A 134 -28.17 11.94 -0.82
C SER A 134 -29.38 11.15 -1.34
N LYS A 135 -30.53 11.81 -1.53
CA LYS A 135 -31.65 11.21 -2.29
C LYS A 135 -31.23 10.97 -3.74
N GLY A 136 -30.78 9.76 -4.03
CA GLY A 136 -30.53 9.29 -5.38
C GLY A 136 -30.44 7.77 -5.37
N GLY A 137 -31.47 7.09 -5.85
CA GLY A 137 -31.41 5.65 -6.06
C GLY A 137 -30.38 5.37 -7.15
N TYR A 138 -29.24 4.81 -6.78
CA TYR A 138 -28.25 4.29 -7.72
C TYR A 138 -28.34 2.77 -7.72
N GLU A 139 -28.32 2.16 -8.90
CA GLU A 139 -28.26 0.71 -9.02
C GLU A 139 -26.92 0.21 -8.45
N THR A 140 -26.98 -0.47 -7.31
CA THR A 140 -25.87 -1.22 -6.73
C THR A 140 -25.59 -2.43 -7.61
N LYS A 141 -24.33 -2.65 -8.00
CA LYS A 141 -23.91 -3.90 -8.64
C LYS A 141 -23.45 -4.89 -7.58
N ASP A 142 -23.80 -6.16 -7.74
CA ASP A 142 -23.29 -7.25 -6.90
C ASP A 142 -21.75 -7.27 -6.87
N ASP A 143 -21.10 -6.84 -7.96
CA ASP A 143 -19.65 -6.73 -8.07
C ASP A 143 -19.03 -5.76 -7.07
N ASP A 144 -19.64 -4.60 -6.82
CA ASP A 144 -19.16 -3.60 -5.84
C ASP A 144 -19.20 -4.18 -4.42
N ILE A 145 -20.29 -4.90 -4.10
CA ILE A 145 -20.47 -5.58 -2.81
C ILE A 145 -19.42 -6.68 -2.61
N GLN A 146 -19.11 -7.46 -3.65
CA GLN A 146 -18.06 -8.48 -3.57
C GLN A 146 -16.66 -7.86 -3.48
N ALA A 147 -16.40 -6.76 -4.19
CA ALA A 147 -15.16 -6.02 -4.09
C ALA A 147 -14.95 -5.50 -2.66
N LEU A 148 -15.98 -4.90 -2.04
CA LEU A 148 -15.93 -4.45 -0.64
C LEU A 148 -15.63 -5.59 0.35
N LYS A 149 -16.28 -6.75 0.20
CA LYS A 149 -15.99 -7.92 1.06
C LYS A 149 -14.55 -8.39 0.93
N THR A 150 -14.04 -8.42 -0.31
CA THR A 150 -12.66 -8.82 -0.59
C THR A 150 -11.67 -7.82 -0.02
N ALA A 151 -11.94 -6.52 -0.18
CA ALA A 151 -11.16 -5.43 0.40
C ALA A 151 -11.08 -5.56 1.93
N ILE A 152 -12.22 -5.69 2.61
CA ILE A 152 -12.28 -5.84 4.08
C ILE A 152 -11.43 -7.02 4.58
N ALA A 153 -11.46 -8.15 3.86
CA ALA A 153 -10.65 -9.31 4.20
C ALA A 153 -9.15 -9.02 4.02
N LYS A 154 -8.76 -8.42 2.89
CA LYS A 154 -7.37 -8.04 2.60
C LYS A 154 -6.80 -7.08 3.64
N GLU A 155 -7.54 -6.04 4.02
CA GLU A 155 -7.11 -5.10 5.06
C GLU A 155 -6.96 -5.79 6.43
N GLY A 156 -7.84 -6.74 6.74
CA GLY A 156 -7.74 -7.54 7.97
C GLY A 156 -6.49 -8.41 7.99
N GLU A 157 -6.22 -9.12 6.89
CA GLU A 157 -5.04 -9.97 6.72
C GLU A 157 -3.74 -9.13 6.79
N ALA A 158 -3.71 -7.94 6.17
CA ALA A 158 -2.58 -7.03 6.23
C ALA A 158 -2.34 -6.50 7.66
N ALA A 159 -3.39 -6.06 8.36
CA ALA A 159 -3.30 -5.62 9.76
C ALA A 159 -2.80 -6.73 10.69
N GLU A 160 -3.24 -7.97 10.51
CA GLU A 160 -2.77 -9.12 11.28
C GLU A 160 -1.30 -9.43 10.99
N PHE A 161 -0.92 -9.42 9.71
CA PHE A 161 0.47 -9.62 9.29
C PHE A 161 1.40 -8.57 9.91
N TYR A 162 1.07 -7.29 9.81
CA TYR A 162 1.90 -6.23 10.40
C TYR A 162 1.96 -6.29 11.92
N ARG A 163 0.89 -6.72 12.58
CA ARG A 163 0.89 -6.96 14.02
C ARG A 163 1.87 -8.05 14.41
N GLU A 164 1.90 -9.16 13.67
CA GLU A 164 2.87 -10.24 13.87
C GLU A 164 4.30 -9.75 13.63
N MET A 165 4.53 -8.93 12.61
CA MET A 165 5.86 -8.35 12.34
C MET A 165 6.31 -7.40 13.46
N ALA A 166 5.40 -6.58 14.01
CA ALA A 166 5.68 -5.71 15.15
C ALA A 166 6.04 -6.50 16.42
N GLU A 167 5.45 -7.68 16.63
CA GLU A 167 5.76 -8.56 17.76
C GLU A 167 7.14 -9.22 17.63
N LYS A 168 7.53 -9.59 16.41
CA LYS A 168 8.82 -10.25 16.12
C LYS A 168 9.98 -9.27 15.96
N THR A 169 9.71 -7.96 15.81
CA THR A 169 10.73 -6.95 15.59
C THR A 169 11.27 -6.40 16.91
N GLU A 170 12.56 -6.62 17.16
CA GLU A 170 13.24 -6.08 18.36
C GLU A 170 13.60 -4.59 18.22
N ASP A 171 13.87 -4.13 17.00
CA ASP A 171 14.25 -2.74 16.75
C ASP A 171 13.07 -1.80 17.04
N PRO A 172 13.23 -0.78 17.92
CA PRO A 172 12.14 0.11 18.27
C PRO A 172 11.54 0.87 17.08
N MET A 173 12.36 1.26 16.10
CA MET A 173 11.91 1.98 14.91
C MET A 173 11.13 1.06 13.98
N GLY A 174 11.61 -0.17 13.79
CA GLY A 174 10.88 -1.17 13.01
C GLY A 174 9.53 -1.53 13.65
N LYS A 175 9.51 -1.67 14.97
CA LYS A 175 8.27 -1.92 15.72
C LYS A 175 7.28 -0.76 15.59
N GLU A 176 7.73 0.47 15.74
CA GLU A 176 6.89 1.67 15.56
C GLU A 176 6.32 1.74 14.14
N MET A 177 7.14 1.46 13.12
CA MET A 177 6.73 1.41 11.72
C MET A 177 5.61 0.39 11.50
N PHE A 178 5.77 -0.86 11.94
CA PHE A 178 4.74 -1.88 11.76
C PHE A 178 3.46 -1.58 12.54
N LEU A 179 3.56 -1.05 13.76
CA LEU A 179 2.37 -0.61 14.50
C LEU A 179 1.62 0.51 13.79
N LYS A 180 2.34 1.41 13.10
CA LYS A 180 1.72 2.46 12.31
C LYS A 180 0.94 1.91 11.12
N LEU A 181 1.51 0.93 10.41
CA LEU A 181 0.80 0.24 9.32
C LEU A 181 -0.45 -0.49 9.84
N VAL A 182 -0.39 -1.14 11.00
CA VAL A 182 -1.58 -1.71 11.64
C VAL A 182 -2.67 -0.65 11.86
N GLU A 183 -2.33 0.56 12.30
CA GLU A 183 -3.30 1.64 12.46
C GLU A 183 -3.94 2.07 11.12
N GLU A 184 -3.14 2.13 10.05
CA GLU A 184 -3.55 2.50 8.70
C GLU A 184 -4.51 1.45 8.11
N GLU A 185 -4.13 0.17 8.11
CA GLU A 185 -4.98 -0.91 7.55
C GLU A 185 -6.26 -1.10 8.37
N GLU A 186 -6.20 -0.97 9.70
CA GLU A 186 -7.41 -1.01 10.53
C GLU A 186 -8.32 0.19 10.25
N THR A 187 -7.77 1.32 9.84
CA THR A 187 -8.55 2.49 9.41
C THR A 187 -9.20 2.23 8.05
N HIS A 188 -8.45 1.72 7.07
CA HIS A 188 -8.97 1.30 5.76
C HIS A 188 -10.12 0.31 5.93
N ARG A 189 -9.89 -0.74 6.75
CA ARG A 189 -10.88 -1.77 7.06
C ARG A 189 -12.16 -1.20 7.67
N ARG A 190 -12.05 -0.26 8.59
CA ARG A 190 -13.23 0.40 9.20
C ARG A 190 -14.02 1.18 8.16
N LEU A 191 -13.35 2.00 7.34
CA LEU A 191 -14.00 2.78 6.28
C LEU A 191 -14.72 1.88 5.28
N LEU A 192 -14.08 0.78 4.85
CA LEU A 192 -14.68 -0.20 3.95
C LEU A 192 -15.88 -0.91 4.55
N ASN A 193 -15.83 -1.26 5.85
CA ASN A 193 -16.98 -1.83 6.55
C ASN A 193 -18.16 -0.85 6.56
N ASP A 194 -17.92 0.43 6.86
CA ASP A 194 -18.97 1.44 6.86
C ASP A 194 -19.63 1.58 5.47
N GLN A 195 -18.83 1.57 4.39
CA GLN A 195 -19.37 1.59 3.03
C GLN A 195 -20.10 0.30 2.67
N TYR A 196 -19.61 -0.87 3.09
CA TYR A 196 -20.29 -2.14 2.93
C TYR A 196 -21.67 -2.13 3.60
N TYR A 197 -21.75 -1.68 4.85
CA TYR A 197 -23.02 -1.59 5.57
C TYR A 197 -23.99 -0.60 4.93
N ALA A 198 -23.50 0.56 4.47
CA ALA A 198 -24.33 1.54 3.78
C ALA A 198 -24.86 0.98 2.45
N LEU A 199 -23.99 0.39 1.63
CA LEU A 199 -24.35 -0.12 0.32
C LEU A 199 -25.30 -1.33 0.42
N GLN A 200 -25.00 -2.27 1.32
CA GLN A 200 -25.78 -3.51 1.49
C GLN A 200 -27.20 -3.26 2.05
N ASN A 201 -27.35 -2.29 2.96
CA ASN A 201 -28.62 -2.08 3.68
C ASN A 201 -29.42 -0.88 3.17
N GLN A 202 -28.74 0.14 2.64
CA GLN A 202 -29.36 1.40 2.20
C GLN A 202 -29.31 1.57 0.68
N GLY A 203 -28.48 0.78 -0.02
CA GLY A 203 -28.28 0.91 -1.46
C GLY A 203 -27.49 2.16 -1.85
N GLU A 204 -26.81 2.79 -0.88
CA GLU A 204 -26.14 4.08 -1.05
C GLU A 204 -24.66 3.99 -0.70
N TRP A 205 -23.81 4.61 -1.54
CA TRP A 205 -22.42 4.90 -1.22
C TRP A 205 -22.34 6.19 -0.42
N MET A 206 -21.64 6.16 0.71
CA MET A 206 -21.45 7.30 1.60
C MET A 206 -20.10 8.00 1.40
N TRP A 207 -19.33 7.57 0.39
CA TRP A 207 -18.04 8.15 0.01
C TRP A 207 -18.21 9.42 -0.84
N GLY A 208 -17.29 10.37 -0.75
CA GLY A 208 -17.38 11.70 -1.38
C GLY A 208 -17.83 12.81 -0.42
N ASP A 209 -17.62 14.07 -0.85
CA ASP A 209 -18.04 15.30 -0.14
C ASP A 209 -19.54 15.42 0.13
#